data_AF-A0A202DRF4-F1
#
_entry.id   AF-A0A202DRF4-F1
#
_cell.length_a   1.000
_cell.length_b   1.000
_cell.length_c   1.000
_cell.angle_alpha   90.00
_cell.angle_beta   90.00
_cell.angle_gamma   90.00
#
_symmetry.space_group_name_H-M   'P 1'
#
loop_
_entity.id
_entity.type
_entity.pdbx_description
1 polymer ?
#
loop_
_entity_poly.entity_id
_entity_poly.type
_entity_poly.pdbx_seq_one_letter_code
_entity_poly.pdbx_strand_id
1 'polypeptide(L)'
;MASTFSILSSTYTNTASGTTINGDLGYTTGPAVAPTVNGITHIADGTYNQAGIDQGTALSALNSQACTFTFPAGAVDLATDTSHGVIGIYTPGVYCTTASSAASIGTAGITLSGSGTYIFRVNGALTTVANSAVRLASSASACDIFWTPTAATTLGANSTFIGTDIDASGVTIGDTIT
;
A
#
# COMPACT_ATOMS: atom_id res chain seq x y z
N MET A 1 -7.81 14.28 -7.47
CA MET A 1 -8.30 14.64 -6.11
C MET A 1 -7.88 13.62 -5.06
N ALA A 2 -7.76 12.32 -5.40
CA ALA A 2 -7.28 11.32 -4.45
C ALA A 2 -5.88 11.60 -3.83
N SER A 3 -5.02 12.38 -4.50
CA SER A 3 -3.64 12.64 -4.06
C SER A 3 -3.50 13.45 -2.77
N THR A 4 -4.56 14.07 -2.25
CA THR A 4 -4.51 14.78 -0.94
C THR A 4 -4.95 13.89 0.21
N PHE A 5 -5.59 12.76 -0.07
CA PHE A 5 -6.04 11.80 0.94
C PHE A 5 -4.89 10.93 1.41
N SER A 6 -4.71 10.85 2.73
CA SER A 6 -3.91 9.78 3.34
C SER A 6 -4.74 8.50 3.48
N ILE A 7 -6.05 8.63 3.74
CA ILE A 7 -6.97 7.50 3.84
C ILE A 7 -8.27 7.84 3.12
N LEU A 8 -8.66 6.99 2.18
CA LEU A 8 -9.96 7.02 1.51
C LEU A 8 -10.56 5.62 1.61
N SER A 9 -11.72 5.49 2.24
CA SER A 9 -12.37 4.19 2.46
C SER A 9 -13.89 4.34 2.48
N SER A 10 -14.65 3.26 2.27
CA SER A 10 -16.09 3.31 2.57
C SER A 10 -16.31 3.29 4.08
N THR A 11 -15.69 2.32 4.77
CA THR A 11 -15.74 2.19 6.23
C THR A 11 -14.37 2.45 6.81
N TYR A 12 -14.23 3.54 7.57
CA TYR A 12 -13.04 3.82 8.35
C TYR A 12 -13.26 3.39 9.80
N THR A 13 -12.55 2.35 10.22
CA THR A 13 -12.58 1.87 11.61
C THR A 13 -11.36 2.38 12.36
N ASN A 14 -11.60 2.99 13.52
CA ASN A 14 -10.56 3.26 14.51
C ASN A 14 -11.16 3.07 15.91
N THR A 15 -10.49 2.27 16.72
CA THR A 15 -10.89 1.95 18.10
C THR A 15 -9.86 2.40 19.13
N ALA A 16 -8.70 2.90 18.68
CA ALA A 16 -7.62 3.34 19.54
C ALA A 16 -7.48 4.86 19.54
N SER A 17 -7.07 5.41 20.68
CA SER A 17 -6.64 6.81 20.78
C SER A 17 -5.20 6.97 20.29
N GLY A 18 -4.86 8.12 19.73
CA GLY A 18 -3.48 8.47 19.36
C GLY A 18 -3.15 8.30 17.87
N THR A 19 -4.05 7.71 17.08
CA THR A 19 -3.91 7.66 15.62
C THR A 19 -3.83 9.07 15.04
N THR A 20 -2.75 9.37 14.31
CA THR A 20 -2.54 10.64 13.60
C THR A 20 -2.48 10.39 12.11
N ILE A 21 -3.24 11.17 11.33
CA ILE A 21 -3.32 11.11 9.88
C ILE A 21 -2.79 12.43 9.31
N ASN A 22 -1.77 12.35 8.45
CA ASN A 22 -1.11 13.52 7.86
C ASN A 22 -1.58 13.75 6.40
N GLY A 23 -2.82 14.20 6.26
CA GLY A 23 -3.50 14.45 4.99
C GLY A 23 -5.01 14.33 5.17
N ASP A 24 -5.74 14.34 4.06
CA ASP A 24 -7.20 14.25 4.12
C ASP A 24 -7.67 12.84 4.50
N LEU A 25 -8.80 12.77 5.20
CA LEU A 25 -9.48 11.54 5.60
C LEU A 25 -10.85 11.49 4.94
N GLY A 26 -11.14 10.43 4.19
CA GLY A 26 -12.42 10.24 3.50
C GLY A 26 -13.13 8.97 3.91
N TYR A 27 -14.41 9.08 4.30
CA TYR A 27 -15.25 7.91 4.59
C TYR A 27 -16.75 8.15 4.37
N THR A 28 -17.52 7.05 4.27
CA THR A 28 -18.98 7.07 4.43
C THR A 28 -19.40 6.62 5.83
N THR A 29 -18.78 5.56 6.35
CA THR A 29 -18.99 5.05 7.71
C THR A 29 -17.77 5.37 8.57
N GLY A 30 -18.00 6.14 9.63
CA GLY A 30 -16.93 6.68 10.48
C GLY A 30 -16.49 5.76 11.63
N PRO A 31 -15.42 6.15 12.34
CA PRO A 31 -14.80 5.35 13.39
C PRO A 31 -15.51 5.49 14.75
N ALA A 32 -15.26 4.57 15.68
CA ALA A 32 -15.71 4.69 17.07
C ALA A 32 -14.88 5.73 17.85
N VAL A 33 -13.60 5.86 17.53
CA VAL A 33 -12.67 6.85 18.11
C VAL A 33 -12.11 7.72 17.00
N ALA A 34 -12.31 9.04 17.09
CA ALA A 34 -11.81 9.96 16.08
C ALA A 34 -10.26 10.07 16.14
N PRO A 35 -9.56 9.96 15.00
CA PRO A 35 -8.12 10.22 14.93
C PRO A 35 -7.84 11.72 14.93
N THR A 36 -6.58 12.10 15.16
CA THR A 36 -6.08 13.43 14.82
C THR A 36 -5.82 13.51 13.32
N VAL A 37 -6.49 14.44 12.62
CA VAL A 37 -6.33 14.62 11.17
C VAL A 37 -5.67 15.97 10.89
N ASN A 38 -4.47 15.95 10.33
CA ASN A 38 -3.73 17.13 9.87
C ASN A 38 -4.07 17.41 8.39
N GLY A 39 -5.36 17.59 8.12
CA GLY A 39 -5.96 17.75 6.81
C GLY A 39 -7.47 17.99 6.96
N ILE A 40 -8.26 17.69 5.93
CA ILE A 40 -9.72 17.82 5.95
C ILE A 40 -10.36 16.42 6.03
N THR A 41 -11.38 16.29 6.89
CA THR A 41 -12.24 15.10 6.89
C THR A 41 -13.41 15.30 5.94
N HIS A 42 -13.53 14.43 4.94
CA HIS A 42 -14.58 14.39 3.94
C HIS A 42 -15.55 13.23 4.20
N ILE A 43 -16.78 13.55 4.58
CA ILE A 43 -17.81 12.54 4.89
C ILE A 43 -18.82 12.46 3.74
N ALA A 44 -18.62 11.49 2.85
CA ALA A 44 -19.47 11.25 1.67
C ALA A 44 -19.77 12.49 0.80
N ASP A 45 -18.91 13.51 0.83
CA ASP A 45 -19.11 14.76 0.09
C ASP A 45 -18.65 14.67 -1.38
N GLY A 46 -18.77 15.78 -2.12
CA GLY A 46 -18.35 15.83 -3.53
C GLY A 46 -16.87 15.50 -3.75
N THR A 47 -16.00 15.93 -2.84
CA THR A 47 -14.55 15.67 -2.91
C THR A 47 -14.26 14.18 -2.68
N TYR A 48 -14.89 13.57 -1.67
CA TYR A 48 -14.83 12.13 -1.41
C TYR A 48 -15.31 11.33 -2.63
N ASN A 49 -16.47 11.68 -3.19
CA ASN A 49 -17.05 10.95 -4.32
C ASN A 49 -16.15 11.01 -5.55
N GLN A 50 -15.58 12.18 -5.86
CA GLN A 50 -14.63 12.31 -6.97
C GLN A 50 -13.32 11.56 -6.68
N ALA A 51 -12.82 11.59 -5.44
CA ALA A 51 -11.62 10.84 -5.06
C ALA A 51 -11.79 9.32 -5.26
N GLY A 52 -12.99 8.77 -5.01
CA GLY A 52 -13.30 7.36 -5.28
C GLY A 52 -13.24 7.01 -6.78
N ILE A 53 -13.74 7.90 -7.65
CA ILE A 53 -13.65 7.74 -9.12
C ILE A 53 -12.19 7.78 -9.57
N ASP A 54 -11.43 8.73 -9.04
CA ASP A 54 -10.00 8.88 -9.34
C ASP A 54 -9.21 7.64 -8.88
N GLN A 55 -9.50 7.11 -7.69
CA GLN A 55 -8.89 5.89 -7.15
C GLN A 55 -9.17 4.68 -8.05
N GLY A 56 -10.41 4.48 -8.50
CA GLY A 56 -10.75 3.39 -9.42
C GLY A 56 -10.08 3.51 -10.79
N THR A 57 -9.92 4.74 -11.28
CA THR A 57 -9.18 5.03 -12.52
C THR A 57 -7.70 4.70 -12.36
N ALA A 58 -7.08 5.13 -11.25
CA ALA A 58 -5.68 4.84 -10.93
C ALA A 58 -5.44 3.33 -10.80
N LEU A 59 -6.28 2.61 -10.06
CA LEU A 59 -6.18 1.16 -9.92
C LEU A 59 -6.25 0.44 -11.27
N SER A 60 -7.16 0.87 -12.15
CA SER A 60 -7.29 0.29 -13.50
C SER A 60 -6.02 0.53 -14.33
N ALA A 61 -5.47 1.75 -14.28
CA ALA A 61 -4.24 2.09 -14.99
C ALA A 61 -3.02 1.31 -14.46
N LEU A 62 -2.87 1.17 -13.14
CA LEU A 62 -1.81 0.39 -12.49
C LEU A 62 -1.93 -1.10 -12.87
N ASN A 63 -3.14 -1.66 -12.82
CA ASN A 63 -3.38 -3.06 -13.17
C ASN A 63 -3.23 -3.37 -14.67
N SER A 64 -3.23 -2.36 -15.54
CA SER A 64 -2.94 -2.52 -16.97
C SER A 64 -1.45 -2.56 -17.31
N GLN A 65 -0.57 -2.17 -16.39
CA GLN A 65 0.87 -2.14 -16.66
C GLN A 65 1.43 -3.55 -16.85
N ALA A 66 2.20 -3.75 -17.92
CA ALA A 66 2.85 -5.02 -18.19
C ALA A 66 3.89 -5.34 -17.11
N CYS A 67 3.94 -6.59 -16.67
CA CYS A 67 4.89 -7.04 -15.67
C CYS A 67 6.32 -6.96 -16.24
N THR A 68 7.20 -6.25 -15.55
CA THR A 68 8.64 -6.31 -15.78
C THR A 68 9.20 -7.62 -15.24
N PHE A 69 8.67 -8.08 -14.11
CA PHE A 69 9.00 -9.34 -13.49
C PHE A 69 7.75 -10.05 -12.96
N THR A 70 7.71 -11.37 -13.08
CA THR A 70 6.66 -12.20 -12.52
C THR A 70 7.31 -13.24 -11.61
N PHE A 71 6.94 -13.23 -10.33
CA PHE A 71 7.44 -14.21 -9.36
C PHE A 71 6.99 -15.63 -9.72
N PRO A 72 7.74 -16.66 -9.29
CA PRO A 72 7.28 -18.04 -9.37
C PRO A 72 5.93 -18.25 -8.66
N ALA A 73 5.24 -19.33 -9.02
CA ALA A 73 3.97 -19.65 -8.40
C ALA A 73 4.11 -19.94 -6.89
N GLY A 74 3.17 -19.40 -6.10
CA GLY A 74 3.15 -19.54 -4.65
C GLY A 74 3.36 -18.21 -3.93
N ALA A 75 3.25 -18.24 -2.60
CA ALA A 75 3.48 -17.06 -1.79
C ALA A 75 4.95 -16.60 -1.90
N VAL A 76 5.15 -15.29 -1.99
CA VAL A 76 6.49 -14.67 -2.06
C VAL A 76 6.75 -13.82 -0.81
N ASP A 77 7.92 -13.99 -0.21
CA ASP A 77 8.48 -13.02 0.72
C ASP A 77 9.46 -12.13 -0.04
N LEU A 78 9.08 -10.87 -0.26
CA LEU A 78 9.87 -9.89 -1.00
C LEU A 78 11.23 -9.61 -0.35
N ALA A 79 11.34 -9.81 0.98
CA ALA A 79 12.58 -9.56 1.70
C ALA A 79 13.64 -10.66 1.48
N THR A 80 13.20 -11.86 1.07
CA THR A 80 14.08 -13.04 0.92
C THR A 80 14.03 -13.67 -0.47
N ASP A 81 13.17 -13.19 -1.37
CA ASP A 81 13.11 -13.63 -2.75
C ASP A 81 14.46 -13.45 -3.45
N THR A 82 14.88 -14.50 -4.14
CA THR A 82 16.13 -14.55 -4.91
C THR A 82 15.87 -14.57 -6.42
N SER A 83 14.60 -14.56 -6.85
CA SER A 83 14.25 -14.77 -8.26
C SER A 83 14.24 -13.46 -9.07
N HIS A 84 13.94 -12.33 -8.43
CA HIS A 84 13.87 -11.02 -9.10
C HIS A 84 15.23 -10.32 -9.27
N GLY A 85 16.29 -10.80 -8.60
CA GLY A 85 17.61 -10.17 -8.64
C GLY A 85 18.32 -10.17 -7.29
N VAL A 86 18.90 -9.03 -6.92
CA VAL A 86 19.60 -8.86 -5.63
C VAL A 86 18.57 -8.93 -4.51
N ILE A 87 18.77 -9.84 -3.55
CA ILE A 87 17.85 -10.07 -2.43
C ILE A 87 17.50 -8.76 -1.72
N GLY A 88 16.21 -8.50 -1.59
CA GLY A 88 15.67 -7.33 -0.89
C GLY A 88 15.93 -5.99 -1.57
N ILE A 89 16.47 -5.95 -2.79
CA ILE A 89 16.69 -4.71 -3.55
C ILE A 89 15.88 -4.72 -4.85
N TYR A 90 14.91 -3.83 -4.91
CA TYR A 90 14.05 -3.65 -6.09
C TYR A 90 14.46 -2.36 -6.83
N THR A 91 14.52 -2.44 -8.15
CA THR A 91 14.68 -1.28 -9.04
C THR A 91 13.33 -0.85 -9.60
N PRO A 92 13.19 0.32 -10.26
CA PRO A 92 11.93 0.69 -10.88
C PRO A 92 11.41 -0.39 -11.83
N GLY A 93 10.12 -0.71 -11.75
CA GLY A 93 9.49 -1.77 -12.52
C GLY A 93 8.16 -2.24 -11.96
N VAL A 94 7.54 -3.17 -12.69
CA VAL A 94 6.26 -3.81 -12.33
C VAL A 94 6.52 -5.24 -11.90
N TYR A 95 6.28 -5.52 -10.62
CA TYR A 95 6.50 -6.82 -9.98
C TYR A 95 5.15 -7.49 -9.73
N CYS A 96 4.93 -8.63 -10.37
CA CYS A 96 3.65 -9.32 -10.35
C CYS A 96 3.75 -10.68 -9.66
N THR A 97 2.80 -10.99 -8.77
CA THR A 97 2.59 -12.38 -8.34
C THR A 97 1.70 -13.11 -9.35
N THR A 98 1.85 -14.43 -9.45
CA THR A 98 0.92 -15.25 -10.25
C THR A 98 -0.46 -15.32 -9.60
N ALA A 99 -1.45 -15.85 -10.31
CA ALA A 99 -2.80 -16.00 -9.77
C ALA A 99 -2.82 -16.69 -8.40
N SER A 100 -3.65 -16.19 -7.48
CA SER A 100 -3.83 -16.77 -6.13
C SER A 100 -2.53 -16.88 -5.31
N SER A 101 -1.64 -15.88 -5.45
CA SER A 101 -0.34 -15.85 -4.77
C SER A 101 -0.20 -14.60 -3.92
N ALA A 102 -0.04 -14.79 -2.61
CA ALA A 102 0.17 -13.71 -1.65
C ALA A 102 1.61 -13.16 -1.70
N ALA A 103 1.77 -11.92 -1.25
CA ALA A 103 3.08 -11.31 -1.04
C ALA A 103 3.23 -10.87 0.42
N SER A 104 4.44 -11.00 0.95
CA SER A 104 4.83 -10.53 2.27
C SER A 104 6.10 -9.70 2.19
N ILE A 105 6.23 -8.70 3.06
CA ILE A 105 7.51 -8.06 3.37
C ILE A 105 7.99 -8.63 4.71
N GLY A 106 8.98 -9.52 4.66
CA GLY A 106 9.61 -10.13 5.82
C GLY A 106 10.48 -9.17 6.65
N THR A 107 10.97 -9.63 7.80
CA THR A 107 11.66 -8.79 8.81
C THR A 107 12.93 -8.11 8.29
N ALA A 108 13.63 -8.70 7.32
CA ALA A 108 14.79 -8.04 6.69
C ALA A 108 14.38 -6.75 5.95
N GLY A 109 13.11 -6.65 5.53
CA GLY A 109 12.57 -5.57 4.75
C GLY A 109 13.07 -5.57 3.31
N ILE A 110 12.68 -4.54 2.58
CA ILE A 110 13.11 -4.31 1.20
C ILE A 110 13.62 -2.89 1.03
N THR A 111 14.44 -2.67 0.00
CA THR A 111 14.89 -1.35 -0.44
C THR A 111 14.48 -1.15 -1.88
N LEU A 112 13.77 -0.06 -2.13
CA LEU A 112 13.43 0.43 -3.46
C LEU A 112 14.52 1.42 -3.87
N SER A 113 15.32 1.08 -4.88
CA SER A 113 16.53 1.81 -5.24
C SER A 113 16.51 2.25 -6.70
N GLY A 114 16.56 3.57 -6.89
CA GLY A 114 16.58 4.20 -8.21
C GLY A 114 15.37 5.11 -8.43
N SER A 115 15.54 6.14 -9.25
CA SER A 115 14.45 7.00 -9.68
C SER A 115 13.54 6.27 -10.67
N GLY A 116 12.24 6.24 -10.40
CA GLY A 116 11.24 5.67 -11.28
C GLY A 116 10.08 5.05 -10.51
N THR A 117 9.15 4.45 -11.23
CA THR A 117 7.92 3.87 -10.67
C THR A 117 8.10 2.42 -10.26
N TYR A 118 7.55 2.06 -9.11
CA TYR A 118 7.47 0.72 -8.57
C TYR A 118 6.00 0.33 -8.45
N ILE A 119 5.61 -0.77 -9.10
CA ILE A 119 4.24 -1.28 -9.03
C ILE A 119 4.28 -2.73 -8.59
N PHE A 120 3.75 -3.00 -7.39
CA PHE A 120 3.59 -4.35 -6.87
C PHE A 120 2.14 -4.81 -7.08
N ARG A 121 1.94 -5.61 -8.14
CA ARG A 121 0.64 -6.18 -8.50
C ARG A 121 0.49 -7.55 -7.85
N VAL A 122 -0.23 -7.60 -6.74
CA VAL A 122 -0.36 -8.82 -5.93
C VAL A 122 -1.71 -9.47 -6.21
N ASN A 123 -1.73 -10.59 -6.93
CA ASN A 123 -2.94 -11.40 -7.14
C ASN A 123 -3.21 -12.29 -5.90
N GLY A 124 -3.39 -11.64 -4.76
CA GLY A 124 -3.50 -12.26 -3.44
C GLY A 124 -3.45 -11.21 -2.34
N ALA A 125 -3.27 -11.66 -1.11
CA ALA A 125 -3.11 -10.79 0.05
C ALA A 125 -1.72 -10.16 0.08
N LEU A 126 -1.64 -8.94 0.61
CA LEU A 126 -0.38 -8.25 0.91
C LEU A 126 -0.19 -8.18 2.42
N THR A 127 0.99 -8.53 2.91
CA THR A 127 1.29 -8.45 4.34
C THR A 127 2.65 -7.81 4.60
N THR A 128 2.77 -7.10 5.72
CA THR A 128 4.06 -6.81 6.33
C THR A 128 4.16 -7.56 7.64
N VAL A 129 5.29 -8.19 7.93
CA VAL A 129 5.51 -8.77 9.26
C VAL A 129 5.89 -7.67 10.25
N ALA A 130 5.75 -7.92 11.55
CA ALA A 130 6.14 -6.96 12.56
C ALA A 130 7.62 -6.55 12.43
N ASN A 131 7.90 -5.26 12.60
CA ASN A 131 9.24 -4.65 12.48
C ASN A 131 9.89 -4.74 11.08
N SER A 132 9.14 -5.10 10.04
CA SER A 132 9.65 -5.02 8.66
C SER A 132 9.67 -3.58 8.15
N ALA A 133 10.42 -3.30 7.07
CA ALA A 133 10.51 -1.95 6.53
C ALA A 133 10.64 -1.96 5.01
N VAL A 134 9.90 -1.06 4.35
CA VAL A 134 10.20 -0.58 3.00
C VAL A 134 11.13 0.62 3.14
N ARG A 135 12.27 0.60 2.45
CA ARG A 135 13.29 1.66 2.48
C ARG A 135 13.46 2.27 1.09
N LEU A 136 13.79 3.55 1.02
CA LEU A 136 14.09 4.25 -0.23
C LEU A 136 15.59 4.51 -0.34
N ALA A 137 16.16 4.28 -1.50
CA ALA A 137 17.55 4.57 -1.81
C ALA A 137 17.70 5.15 -3.22
N SER A 138 18.86 5.76 -3.51
CA SER A 138 19.26 6.15 -4.86
C SER A 138 18.18 6.97 -5.61
N SER A 139 17.58 7.96 -4.93
CA SER A 139 16.54 8.85 -5.48
C SER A 139 15.17 8.20 -5.73
N ALA A 140 14.86 7.06 -5.11
CA ALA A 140 13.50 6.54 -5.06
C ALA A 140 12.57 7.49 -4.28
N SER A 141 11.32 7.58 -4.71
CA SER A 141 10.32 8.52 -4.19
C SER A 141 9.07 7.76 -3.74
N ALA A 142 8.54 8.11 -2.56
CA ALA A 142 7.31 7.54 -2.03
C ALA A 142 6.10 7.75 -2.97
N CYS A 143 6.09 8.85 -3.73
CA CYS A 143 5.01 9.18 -4.67
C CYS A 143 4.96 8.23 -5.88
N ASP A 144 6.03 7.49 -6.14
CA ASP A 144 6.18 6.62 -7.31
C ASP A 144 6.04 5.14 -6.97
N ILE A 145 5.49 4.81 -5.78
CA ILE A 145 5.38 3.43 -5.28
C ILE A 145 3.91 3.06 -5.09
N PHE A 146 3.49 1.98 -5.72
CA PHE A 146 2.10 1.54 -5.77
C PHE A 146 1.97 0.06 -5.42
N TRP A 147 0.98 -0.26 -4.60
CA TRP A 147 0.61 -1.62 -4.21
C TRP A 147 -0.84 -1.86 -4.64
N THR A 148 -1.09 -2.94 -5.38
CA THR A 148 -2.45 -3.28 -5.87
C THR A 148 -2.82 -4.72 -5.56
N PRO A 149 -3.00 -5.07 -4.28
CA PRO A 149 -3.44 -6.39 -3.91
C PRO A 149 -4.90 -6.63 -4.30
N THR A 150 -5.22 -7.87 -4.64
CA THR A 150 -6.59 -8.29 -4.96
C THR A 150 -7.31 -8.95 -3.78
N ALA A 151 -6.61 -9.16 -2.67
CA ALA A 151 -7.16 -9.57 -1.38
C ALA A 151 -6.58 -8.68 -0.26
N ALA A 152 -7.04 -8.85 0.97
CA ALA A 152 -6.78 -7.93 2.06
C ALA A 152 -5.28 -7.60 2.27
N THR A 153 -5.00 -6.32 2.56
CA THR A 153 -3.72 -5.87 3.10
C THR A 153 -3.70 -5.96 4.63
N THR A 154 -2.64 -6.50 5.22
CA THR A 154 -2.40 -6.46 6.68
C THR A 154 -0.99 -5.97 6.98
N LEU A 155 -0.88 -4.81 7.62
CA LEU A 155 0.40 -4.22 8.02
C LEU A 155 0.73 -4.60 9.47
N GLY A 156 1.77 -5.40 9.67
CA GLY A 156 2.21 -5.87 10.98
C GLY A 156 2.82 -4.75 11.82
N ALA A 157 2.62 -4.81 13.15
CA ALA A 157 3.02 -3.76 14.09
C ALA A 157 4.48 -3.31 13.96
N ASN A 158 4.74 -2.03 14.20
CA ASN A 158 6.04 -1.38 14.10
C ASN A 158 6.71 -1.53 12.71
N SER A 159 5.94 -1.82 11.66
CA SER A 159 6.49 -1.83 10.30
C SER A 159 6.50 -0.44 9.69
N THR A 160 7.42 -0.22 8.75
CA THR A 160 7.44 0.97 7.90
C THR A 160 6.92 0.60 6.52
N PHE A 161 5.82 1.22 6.10
CA PHE A 161 5.18 0.96 4.81
C PHE A 161 5.20 2.23 3.96
N ILE A 162 5.73 2.13 2.74
CA ILE A 162 5.90 3.30 1.86
C ILE A 162 5.18 3.06 0.54
N GLY A 163 4.39 4.05 0.12
CA GLY A 163 3.69 4.07 -1.16
C GLY A 163 2.18 4.17 -0.99
N THR A 164 1.48 4.06 -2.11
CA THR A 164 0.01 4.08 -2.16
C THR A 164 -0.50 2.64 -2.28
N ASP A 165 -1.26 2.18 -1.29
CA ASP A 165 -1.99 0.91 -1.35
C ASP A 165 -3.43 1.15 -1.80
N ILE A 166 -3.86 0.42 -2.83
CA ILE A 166 -5.24 0.46 -3.33
C ILE A 166 -5.80 -0.95 -3.29
N ASP A 167 -6.55 -1.24 -2.22
CA ASP A 167 -7.15 -2.54 -1.93
C ASP A 167 -8.68 -2.42 -1.78
N ALA A 168 -9.42 -3.25 -2.51
CA ALA A 168 -10.87 -3.33 -2.43
C ALA A 168 -11.38 -4.28 -1.32
N SER A 169 -10.50 -5.14 -0.78
CA SER A 169 -10.82 -6.16 0.24
C SER A 169 -10.64 -5.66 1.67
N GLY A 170 -9.86 -4.59 1.86
CA GLY A 170 -9.72 -3.85 3.11
C GLY A 170 -8.31 -3.90 3.68
N VAL A 171 -7.89 -2.77 4.22
CA VAL A 171 -6.55 -2.57 4.79
C VAL A 171 -6.63 -2.58 6.31
N THR A 172 -5.87 -3.48 6.94
CA THR A 172 -5.69 -3.51 8.41
C THR A 172 -4.31 -2.99 8.77
N ILE A 173 -4.25 -1.98 9.63
CA ILE A 173 -3.01 -1.33 10.07
C ILE A 173 -2.75 -1.73 11.52
N GLY A 174 -1.60 -2.38 11.78
CA GLY A 174 -1.17 -2.76 13.12
C GLY A 174 -0.76 -1.57 13.99
N ASP A 175 -0.25 -1.84 15.18
CA ASP A 175 0.21 -0.79 16.09
C ASP A 175 1.47 -0.07 15.55
N THR A 176 1.52 1.26 15.70
CA THR A 176 2.72 2.08 15.42
C THR A 176 3.31 1.86 14.02
N ILE A 177 2.46 1.82 12.98
CA ILE A 177 2.92 1.82 11.57
C ILE A 177 3.31 3.23 11.15
N THR A 178 4.41 3.35 10.41
CA THR A 178 4.91 4.63 9.86
C THR A 178 5.00 4.60 8.34
#